data_AF-A0A2G8R9G9-F1
#
_entry.id   AF-A0A2G8R9G9-F1
#
_cell.length_a   1.000
_cell.length_b   1.000
_cell.length_c   1.000
_cell.angle_alpha   90.00
_cell.angle_beta   90.00
_cell.angle_gamma   90.00
#
_symmetry.space_group_name_H-M   'P 1'
#
loop_
_entity.id
_entity.type
_entity.pdbx_description
1 polymer ?
#
loop_
_entity_poly.entity_id
_entity_poly.type
_entity_poly.pdbx_seq_one_letter_code
_entity_poly.pdbx_strand_id
1 'polypeptide(L)' 'MRQTWRWFGPNDRVNIDDMMQAGVEGVVSALHHVPTGAVWTPKEIHQRQSQIATRRDGRP' A
#
# COMPACT_ATOMS: atom_id res chain seq x y z
N MET A 1 4.78 13.97 14.74
CA MET A 1 5.39 13.34 13.53
C MET A 1 4.56 12.11 13.21
N ARG A 2 4.36 11.75 11.93
CA ARG A 2 3.70 10.49 11.56
C ARG A 2 4.72 9.47 11.06
N GLN A 3 4.76 8.27 11.66
CA GLN A 3 5.66 7.20 11.23
C GLN A 3 5.11 6.54 9.98
N THR A 4 5.79 6.70 8.84
CA THR A 4 5.30 6.18 7.56
C THR A 4 6.23 5.16 6.95
N TRP A 5 5.66 4.20 6.22
CA TRP A 5 6.41 3.15 5.54
C TRP A 5 6.22 3.23 4.03
N ARG A 6 7.32 3.09 3.27
CA ARG A 6 7.24 2.96 1.81
C ARG A 6 6.96 1.52 1.44
N TRP A 7 5.82 1.25 0.83
CA TRP A 7 5.41 -0.09 0.41
C TRP A 7 5.19 -0.13 -1.11
N PHE A 8 5.77 -1.12 -1.79
CA PHE A 8 5.78 -1.16 -3.27
C PHE A 8 4.55 -1.81 -3.90
N GLY A 9 3.65 -2.38 -3.12
CA GLY A 9 2.48 -3.10 -3.64
C GLY A 9 2.51 -4.58 -3.31
N PRO A 10 1.58 -5.38 -3.88
CA PRO A 10 1.41 -6.80 -3.55
C PRO A 10 2.65 -7.69 -3.74
N ASN A 11 3.63 -7.24 -4.53
CA ASN A 11 4.88 -7.96 -4.79
C ASN A 11 6.01 -7.59 -3.83
N ASP A 12 5.77 -6.64 -2.90
CA ASP A 12 6.71 -6.35 -1.82
C ASP A 12 6.79 -7.56 -0.87
N ARG A 13 7.99 -7.87 -0.39
CA ARG A 13 8.19 -8.96 0.57
C ARG A 13 7.61 -8.63 1.94
N VAL A 14 7.58 -7.33 2.26
CA VAL A 14 6.95 -6.81 3.47
C VAL A 14 5.45 -6.72 3.24
N ASN A 15 4.68 -7.37 4.10
CA ASN A 15 3.22 -7.33 4.05
C ASN A 15 2.64 -6.34 5.07
N ILE A 16 1.32 -6.14 5.05
CA ILE A 16 0.65 -5.18 5.94
C ILE A 16 0.85 -5.55 7.42
N ASP A 17 0.80 -6.83 7.78
CA ASP A 17 1.00 -7.29 9.15
C ASP A 17 2.42 -6.97 9.67
N ASP A 18 3.43 -7.07 8.81
CA ASP A 18 4.81 -6.73 9.17
C ASP A 18 4.94 -5.23 9.48
N MET A 19 4.32 -4.38 8.63
CA MET A 19 4.31 -2.93 8.85
C MET A 19 3.60 -2.56 10.14
N MET A 20 2.48 -3.23 10.46
CA MET A 20 1.76 -2.99 11.71
C MET A 20 2.59 -3.36 12.94
N GLN A 21 3.37 -4.43 12.89
CA GLN A 21 4.28 -4.81 13.97
C GLN A 21 5.41 -3.79 14.17
N ALA A 22 5.82 -3.10 13.11
CA ALA A 22 6.82 -2.02 13.18
C ALA A 22 6.25 -0.69 13.71
N GLY A 23 4.96 -0.60 14.05
CA GLY A 23 4.34 0.62 14.57
C GLY A 23 4.09 1.69 13.50
N VAL A 24 3.88 1.28 12.25
CA VAL A 24 3.60 2.18 11.13
C VAL A 24 2.22 2.84 11.28
N GLU A 25 2.15 4.16 11.13
CA GLU A 25 0.93 4.97 11.24
C GLU A 25 0.37 5.42 9.87
N GLY A 26 1.09 5.12 8.79
CA GLY A 26 0.68 5.42 7.42
C GLY A 26 1.60 4.78 6.39
N VAL A 27 1.05 4.54 5.20
CA VAL A 27 1.80 3.92 4.09
C VAL A 27 1.91 4.89 2.92
N VAL A 28 3.12 5.03 2.39
CA VAL A 28 3.43 5.76 1.16
C VAL A 28 3.65 4.73 0.06
N SER A 29 2.93 4.87 -1.06
CA SER A 29 2.93 3.86 -2.11
C SER A 29 2.70 4.48 -3.50
N ALA A 30 2.91 3.69 -4.56
CA ALA A 30 2.71 4.11 -5.95
C ALA A 30 2.21 2.96 -6.85
N LEU A 31 1.56 3.29 -7.97
CA LEU A 31 1.07 2.31 -8.95
C LEU A 31 2.17 1.91 -9.95
N HIS A 32 3.14 1.10 -9.50
CA HIS A 32 4.32 0.73 -10.30
C HIS A 32 4.02 -0.06 -11.57
N HIS A 33 2.85 -0.67 -11.68
CA HIS A 33 2.42 -1.38 -12.90
C HIS A 33 1.86 -0.43 -13.97
N VAL A 34 1.60 0.83 -13.64
CA VAL A 34 1.10 1.83 -14.58
C VAL A 34 2.29 2.48 -15.31
N PRO A 35 2.29 2.52 -16.65
CA PRO A 35 3.38 3.12 -17.43
C PRO A 35 3.60 4.60 -17.09
N THR A 36 4.85 5.05 -17.22
CA THR A 36 5.21 6.47 -17.07
C THR A 36 4.41 7.33 -18.04
N GLY A 37 3.82 8.42 -17.52
CA GLY A 37 3.00 9.35 -18.30
C GLY A 37 1.54 8.91 -18.48
N ALA A 38 1.18 7.69 -18.10
CA ALA A 38 -0.23 7.27 -18.07
C ALA A 38 -0.95 7.83 -16.82
N VAL A 39 -2.23 8.17 -17.00
CA VAL A 39 -3.10 8.68 -15.93
C VAL A 39 -3.42 7.54 -14.95
N TRP A 40 -3.24 7.79 -13.66
CA TRP A 40 -3.72 6.89 -12.62
C TRP A 40 -5.23 6.98 -12.49
N THR A 41 -5.93 5.90 -12.79
CA THR A 41 -7.39 5.92 -12.71
C THR A 41 -7.83 5.93 -11.24
N PRO A 42 -8.98 6.57 -10.90
CA PRO A 42 -9.53 6.49 -9.56
C PRO A 42 -9.69 5.04 -9.08
N LYS A 43 -10.09 4.13 -9.97
CA LYS A 43 -10.26 2.70 -9.67
C LYS A 43 -8.96 2.07 -9.15
N GLU A 44 -7.83 2.32 -9.80
CA GLU A 44 -6.54 1.74 -9.38
C GLU A 44 -6.02 2.36 -8.08
N ILE A 45 -6.26 3.65 -7.87
CA ILE A 45 -5.93 4.32 -6.60
C ILE A 45 -6.72 3.68 -5.45
N HIS A 46 -8.04 3.50 -5.61
CA HIS A 46 -8.87 2.84 -4.61
C HIS A 46 -8.46 1.39 -4.38
N GLN A 47 -8.09 0.66 -5.44
CA GLN A 47 -7.58 -0.70 -5.31
C GLN A 47 -6.31 -0.74 -4.44
N ARG A 48 -5.36 0.18 -4.65
CA ARG A 48 -4.15 0.27 -3.82
C ARG A 48 -4.47 0.63 -2.37
N GLN A 49 -5.40 1.56 -2.15
CA GLN A 49 -5.84 1.91 -0.79
C GLN A 49 -6.48 0.72 -0.08
N SER A 50 -7.33 -0.05 -0.77
CA SER A 50 -7.93 -1.27 -0.22
C SER A 50 -6.89 -2.33 0.12
N GLN A 51 -5.87 -2.52 -0.72
CA GLN A 51 -4.76 -3.43 -0.44
C GLN A 51 -3.98 -3.03 0.82
N ILE A 52 -3.77 -1.73 1.02
CA ILE A 52 -3.08 -1.19 2.20
C ILE A 52 -3.95 -1.31 3.45
N ALA A 53 -5.26 -1.14 3.31
CA ALA A 53 -6.22 -1.16 4.40
C ALA A 53 -6.72 -2.58 4.76
N THR A 54 -6.05 -3.63 4.30
CA THR A 54 -6.47 -5.02 4.55
C THR A 54 -5.26 -5.88 4.91
N ARG A 55 -5.33 -6.54 6.07
CA ARG A 55 -4.35 -7.54 6.54
C ARG A 55 -4.52 -8.87 5.80
N ARG A 56 -3.57 -9.80 5.98
CA ARG A 56 -3.64 -11.13 5.33
C ARG A 56 -4.88 -11.94 5.72
N ASP A 57 -5.41 -11.72 6.91
CA ASP A 57 -6.61 -12.40 7.42
C ASP A 57 -7.92 -11.72 6.99
N GLY A 58 -7.85 -10.67 6.17
CA GLY A 58 -9.01 -9.95 5.63
C GLY A 58 -9.56 -8.86 6.56
N ARG A 59 -8.98 -8.65 7.73
CA ARG A 59 -9.36 -7.54 8.62
C ARG A 59 -8.74 -6.22 8.16
N PRO A 60 -9.34 -5.08 8.54
CA PRO A 60 -8.70 -3.78 8.36
C PRO A 60 -7.41 -3.60 9.19
#